data_AF-A0A844FS08-F1
#
_entry.id   AF-A0A844FS08-F1
#
_cell.length_a   1.000
_cell.length_b   1.000
_cell.length_c   1.000
_cell.angle_alpha   90.00
_cell.angle_beta   90.00
_cell.angle_gamma   90.00
#
_symmetry.space_group_name_H-M   'P 1'
#
loop_
_entity.id
_entity.type
_entity.pdbx_description
1 polymer ?
#
loop_
_entity_poly.entity_id
_entity_poly.type
_entity_poly.pdbx_seq_one_letter_code
_entity_poly.pdbx_strand_id
1 'polypeptide(L)'
;MSGFPKGFYWGGATADFQYEGGFNEGGRGLLSHDYETDGSLEHPRHHTMQLSDGSVKNYRSSFFYADPIPQDAKPVFLDNEYYPSHQAVDFYHHYKEDIKLMAEMGFNIYRFSICWSRIYPLGDEEEPNIEGIAFYRNVFEELKKYHIEPMVTICHDEMPMHLALKYNGWADRHLIDAYVKYAETLFKEFGSYCHYWLTFNEINAVRGFGPCGTRESDGYTRYLADHHMFIASAKTVILGHKYNPHNKFGAMYAMSGLYPRTCKPEDMLQSQLARRENWYFIDTMLRGYYHPYAKSVWQHHGFTSLEISEEDQKILRDGQLDFCSFSYYRTNTTQAGDAWFNVGGNDNPYLEKTPWGWGVDPLGLRYVLNEIYDRIQKPVFVVENGMGAIDEPDENDYVEDDYRIQYLNDHFKAMRDAITIDGVDCFGYTMWAPIDLVSLSTGEMKKRYGFVYVDMDDKGHGTLKRTPKKSFYWMKHIIETNGTDLK
;
A
#
# COMPACT_ATOMS: atom_id res chain seq x y z
N MET A 1 -0.41 -20.79 -25.78
CA MET A 1 -0.76 -19.35 -25.71
C MET A 1 0.53 -18.57 -25.47
N SER A 2 0.64 -17.32 -25.89
CA SER A 2 1.81 -16.48 -25.50
C SER A 2 1.77 -16.24 -23.99
N GLY A 3 2.88 -16.43 -23.30
CA GLY A 3 3.03 -16.07 -21.88
C GLY A 3 3.27 -14.57 -21.71
N PHE A 4 3.69 -14.18 -20.51
CA PHE A 4 4.13 -12.81 -20.22
C PHE A 4 5.46 -12.48 -20.93
N PRO A 5 5.85 -11.20 -21.05
CA PRO A 5 7.13 -10.81 -21.60
C PRO A 5 8.30 -11.52 -20.91
N LYS A 6 9.40 -11.73 -21.65
CA LYS A 6 10.63 -12.26 -21.05
C LYS A 6 11.18 -11.26 -20.03
N GLY A 7 11.53 -11.73 -18.84
CA GLY A 7 12.01 -10.87 -17.76
C GLY A 7 10.89 -10.14 -17.00
N PHE A 8 9.63 -10.57 -17.15
CA PHE A 8 8.52 -10.10 -16.34
C PHE A 8 8.80 -10.38 -14.85
N TYR A 9 8.56 -9.38 -14.01
CA TYR A 9 8.74 -9.53 -12.58
C TYR A 9 7.52 -10.23 -11.95
N TRP A 10 7.78 -11.34 -11.26
CA TRP A 10 6.82 -12.10 -10.48
C TRP A 10 7.26 -12.08 -9.02
N GLY A 11 6.38 -11.62 -8.15
CA GLY A 11 6.71 -11.52 -6.73
C GLY A 11 5.51 -11.37 -5.82
N GLY A 12 5.80 -10.87 -4.62
CA GLY A 12 4.81 -10.52 -3.61
C GLY A 12 5.14 -9.21 -2.92
N ALA A 13 4.16 -8.68 -2.19
CA ALA A 13 4.18 -7.38 -1.54
C ALA A 13 3.74 -7.50 -0.08
N THR A 14 4.44 -6.82 0.83
CA THR A 14 4.05 -6.69 2.24
C THR A 14 4.29 -5.28 2.75
N ALA A 15 3.75 -4.97 3.94
CA ALA A 15 4.02 -3.77 4.70
C ALA A 15 4.63 -4.13 6.06
N ASP A 16 5.51 -3.28 6.59
CA ASP A 16 6.24 -3.53 7.84
C ASP A 16 5.29 -3.81 9.03
N PHE A 17 4.38 -2.90 9.35
CA PHE A 17 3.50 -2.97 10.52
C PHE A 17 2.47 -4.10 10.43
N GLN A 18 2.33 -4.74 9.27
CA GLN A 18 1.46 -5.89 9.06
C GLN A 18 2.20 -7.22 9.14
N TYR A 19 3.53 -7.20 8.99
CA TYR A 19 4.34 -8.39 8.71
C TYR A 19 5.52 -8.57 9.67
N GLU A 20 6.25 -7.50 9.98
CA GLU A 20 7.52 -7.55 10.74
C GLU A 20 7.35 -7.98 12.19
N GLY A 21 6.50 -7.31 12.97
CA GLY A 21 6.49 -7.48 14.43
C GLY A 21 7.71 -6.82 15.08
N GLY A 22 8.22 -7.37 16.18
CA GLY A 22 9.42 -6.85 16.85
C GLY A 22 9.33 -5.35 17.17
N PHE A 23 8.15 -4.88 17.60
CA PHE A 23 7.83 -3.44 17.66
C PHE A 23 8.68 -2.66 18.66
N ASN A 24 9.18 -3.34 19.70
CA ASN A 24 10.07 -2.79 20.74
C ASN A 24 11.52 -3.28 20.61
N GLU A 25 11.90 -3.83 19.46
CA GLU A 25 13.23 -4.40 19.23
C GLU A 25 14.11 -3.51 18.37
N GLY A 26 15.42 -3.64 18.54
CA GLY A 26 16.40 -2.95 17.69
C GLY A 26 16.36 -1.42 17.82
N GLY A 27 15.90 -0.87 18.95
CA GLY A 27 15.72 0.58 19.13
C GLY A 27 14.62 1.22 18.30
N ARG A 28 13.70 0.43 17.71
CA ARG A 28 12.55 0.94 16.94
C ARG A 28 11.70 1.89 17.79
N GLY A 29 11.37 3.05 17.23
CA GLY A 29 10.40 3.97 17.83
C GLY A 29 8.95 3.56 17.58
N LEU A 30 8.01 4.16 18.31
CA LEU A 30 6.60 3.87 18.12
C LEU A 30 6.06 4.48 16.82
N LEU A 31 5.24 3.72 16.10
CA LEU A 31 4.52 4.16 14.91
C LEU A 31 3.09 4.58 15.20
N SER A 32 2.51 5.33 14.27
CA SER A 32 1.07 5.63 14.26
C SER A 32 0.20 4.36 14.42
N HIS A 33 0.51 3.31 13.66
CA HIS A 33 -0.19 2.01 13.70
C HIS A 33 0.06 1.17 14.95
N ASP A 34 1.02 1.51 15.83
CA ASP A 34 1.24 0.73 17.06
C ASP A 34 0.11 0.91 18.07
N TYR A 35 -0.65 2.02 17.99
CA TYR A 35 -1.78 2.31 18.89
C TYR A 35 -3.14 1.93 18.28
N GLU A 36 -3.12 1.24 17.15
CA GLU A 36 -4.31 0.80 16.43
C GLU A 36 -4.68 -0.64 16.82
N THR A 37 -5.86 -0.81 17.42
CA THR A 37 -6.35 -2.13 17.86
C THR A 37 -6.69 -3.04 16.69
N ASP A 38 -6.94 -4.32 16.97
CA ASP A 38 -7.68 -5.18 16.05
C ASP A 38 -9.14 -4.72 15.90
N GLY A 39 -9.85 -5.35 14.97
CA GLY A 39 -11.23 -5.06 14.65
C GLY A 39 -11.86 -6.15 13.79
N SER A 40 -12.97 -5.82 13.13
CA SER A 40 -13.72 -6.68 12.21
C SER A 40 -14.59 -5.81 11.29
N LEU A 41 -15.34 -6.46 10.40
CA LEU A 41 -16.33 -5.77 9.57
C LEU A 41 -17.40 -5.03 10.38
N GLU A 42 -17.77 -5.56 11.55
CA GLU A 42 -18.81 -4.99 12.41
C GLU A 42 -18.26 -4.01 13.44
N HIS A 43 -16.99 -4.21 13.86
CA HIS A 43 -16.31 -3.42 14.88
C HIS A 43 -14.99 -2.91 14.31
N PRO A 44 -14.97 -1.71 13.67
CA PRO A 44 -13.78 -1.18 13.03
C PRO A 44 -12.58 -1.08 13.97
N ARG A 45 -11.38 -0.96 13.41
CA ARG A 45 -10.17 -0.67 14.19
C ARG A 45 -10.22 0.74 14.79
N HIS A 46 -9.55 0.94 15.91
CA HIS A 46 -9.48 2.25 16.58
C HIS A 46 -8.09 2.57 17.11
N HIS A 47 -7.78 3.87 17.16
CA HIS A 47 -6.71 4.37 18.00
C HIS A 47 -7.20 4.53 19.44
N THR A 48 -6.35 4.14 20.39
CA THR A 48 -6.58 4.27 21.83
C THR A 48 -5.93 5.56 22.34
N MET A 49 -6.77 6.48 22.85
CA MET A 49 -6.36 7.85 23.19
C MET A 49 -6.86 8.25 24.58
N GLN A 50 -5.98 8.82 25.40
CA GLN A 50 -6.31 9.43 26.69
C GLN A 50 -6.41 10.96 26.56
N LEU A 51 -7.51 11.52 27.06
CA LEU A 51 -7.76 12.96 27.11
C LEU A 51 -7.17 13.60 28.38
N SER A 52 -7.12 14.93 28.42
CA SER A 52 -6.59 15.68 29.56
C SER A 52 -7.36 15.48 30.88
N ASP A 53 -8.63 15.07 30.82
CA ASP A 53 -9.46 14.72 31.97
C ASP A 53 -9.22 13.28 32.50
N GLY A 54 -8.30 12.55 31.87
CA GLY A 54 -7.95 11.17 32.19
C GLY A 54 -8.85 10.12 31.55
N SER A 55 -9.93 10.52 30.85
CA SER A 55 -10.79 9.58 30.13
C SER A 55 -10.09 8.99 28.92
N VAL A 56 -10.38 7.72 28.62
CA VAL A 56 -9.88 7.01 27.44
C VAL A 56 -11.01 6.86 26.43
N LYS A 57 -10.72 7.14 25.16
CA LYS A 57 -11.66 7.02 24.05
C LYS A 57 -11.02 6.31 22.87
N ASN A 58 -11.87 5.59 22.14
CA ASN A 58 -11.52 4.90 20.91
C ASN A 58 -11.97 5.73 19.72
N TYR A 59 -11.04 6.03 18.81
CA TYR A 59 -11.28 6.81 17.59
C TYR A 59 -11.05 5.93 16.39
N ARG A 60 -12.02 5.83 15.48
CA ARG A 60 -11.88 4.99 14.27
C ARG A 60 -10.63 5.41 13.51
N SER A 61 -9.79 4.43 13.20
CA SER A 61 -8.46 4.62 12.60
C SER A 61 -8.45 4.40 11.09
N SER A 62 -9.47 3.71 10.55
CA SER A 62 -9.58 3.40 9.13
C SER A 62 -9.47 4.65 8.28
N PHE A 63 -8.61 4.62 7.26
CA PHE A 63 -8.46 5.71 6.29
C PHE A 63 -9.77 6.03 5.52
N PHE A 64 -10.80 5.17 5.55
CA PHE A 64 -12.11 5.48 4.98
C PHE A 64 -12.99 6.34 5.90
N TYR A 65 -12.84 6.22 7.22
CA TYR A 65 -13.71 6.82 8.23
C TYR A 65 -12.94 7.26 9.48
N ALA A 66 -11.77 7.87 9.28
CA ALA A 66 -10.89 8.28 10.36
C ALA A 66 -11.56 9.40 11.17
N ASP A 67 -11.77 9.16 12.46
CA ASP A 67 -12.31 10.16 13.37
C ASP A 67 -11.25 11.23 13.68
N PRO A 68 -11.65 12.51 13.82
CA PRO A 68 -10.74 13.56 14.25
C PRO A 68 -10.27 13.32 15.69
N ILE A 69 -8.99 13.59 15.95
CA ILE A 69 -8.35 13.36 17.25
C ILE A 69 -8.19 14.69 17.99
N PRO A 70 -8.79 14.89 19.18
CA PRO A 70 -8.65 16.13 19.95
C PRO A 70 -7.19 16.48 20.24
N GLN A 71 -6.86 17.77 20.23
CA GLN A 71 -5.48 18.25 20.38
C GLN A 71 -4.81 17.83 21.69
N ASP A 72 -5.58 17.71 22.78
CA ASP A 72 -5.10 17.28 24.09
C ASP A 72 -5.01 15.76 24.25
N ALA A 73 -5.53 15.01 23.27
CA ALA A 73 -5.49 13.54 23.28
C ALA A 73 -4.07 13.04 23.05
N LYS A 74 -3.69 12.05 23.87
CA LYS A 74 -2.40 11.34 23.81
C LYS A 74 -2.62 9.86 23.60
N PRO A 75 -1.83 9.21 22.73
CA PRO A 75 -1.96 7.78 22.50
C PRO A 75 -1.57 7.00 23.78
N VAL A 76 -2.28 5.91 24.06
CA VAL A 76 -2.09 5.10 25.28
C VAL A 76 -2.30 3.63 24.98
N PHE A 77 -1.45 2.75 25.52
CA PHE A 77 -1.69 1.30 25.46
C PHE A 77 -2.64 0.88 26.58
N LEU A 78 -3.60 0.02 26.26
CA LEU A 78 -4.55 -0.54 27.21
C LEU A 78 -4.27 -2.04 27.38
N ASP A 79 -4.12 -2.49 28.63
CA ASP A 79 -3.79 -3.89 28.95
C ASP A 79 -4.86 -4.90 28.48
N ASN A 80 -6.08 -4.44 28.23
CA ASN A 80 -7.22 -5.25 27.79
C ASN A 80 -7.48 -5.19 26.28
N GLU A 81 -6.62 -4.51 25.51
CA GLU A 81 -6.71 -4.40 24.06
C GLU A 81 -5.60 -5.19 23.38
N TYR A 82 -5.86 -5.65 22.16
CA TYR A 82 -4.85 -6.30 21.31
C TYR A 82 -4.44 -5.35 20.19
N TYR A 83 -3.13 -5.24 19.97
CA TYR A 83 -2.51 -4.38 18.96
C TYR A 83 -1.77 -5.27 17.93
N PRO A 84 -2.41 -5.62 16.81
CA PRO A 84 -1.88 -6.62 15.89
C PRO A 84 -0.48 -6.33 15.33
N SER A 85 -0.14 -5.05 15.17
CA SER A 85 1.15 -4.61 14.62
C SER A 85 2.35 -4.91 15.54
N HIS A 86 2.11 -5.16 16.82
CA HIS A 86 3.19 -5.38 17.81
C HIS A 86 3.98 -6.65 17.52
N GLN A 87 3.25 -7.74 17.27
CA GLN A 87 3.82 -9.04 16.91
C GLN A 87 3.73 -9.28 15.41
N ALA A 88 2.68 -8.78 14.75
CA ALA A 88 2.33 -9.14 13.39
C ALA A 88 2.46 -10.66 13.20
N VAL A 89 3.15 -11.12 12.15
CA VAL A 89 3.51 -12.54 11.99
C VAL A 89 5.00 -12.80 12.25
N ASP A 90 5.69 -11.87 12.90
CA ASP A 90 7.10 -12.00 13.32
C ASP A 90 8.10 -12.23 12.16
N PHE A 91 7.90 -11.58 11.02
CA PHE A 91 8.90 -11.59 9.94
C PHE A 91 10.26 -11.04 10.41
N TYR A 92 10.29 -10.18 11.43
CA TYR A 92 11.53 -9.67 12.03
C TYR A 92 12.50 -10.80 12.43
N HIS A 93 11.97 -11.91 12.94
CA HIS A 93 12.76 -13.11 13.26
C HIS A 93 12.71 -14.19 12.18
N HIS A 94 11.64 -14.25 11.38
CA HIS A 94 11.42 -15.30 10.38
C HIS A 94 11.85 -14.96 8.94
N TYR A 95 12.40 -13.75 8.68
CA TYR A 95 12.66 -13.29 7.31
C TYR A 95 13.46 -14.25 6.44
N LYS A 96 14.41 -15.01 7.01
CA LYS A 96 15.20 -15.99 6.25
C LYS A 96 14.36 -17.16 5.76
N GLU A 97 13.47 -17.67 6.59
CA GLU A 97 12.53 -18.73 6.24
C GLU A 97 11.54 -18.23 5.18
N ASP A 98 10.98 -17.05 5.41
CA ASP A 98 9.96 -16.45 4.55
C ASP A 98 10.54 -16.10 3.15
N ILE A 99 11.75 -15.52 3.09
CA ILE A 99 12.44 -15.24 1.81
C ILE A 99 12.80 -16.54 1.09
N LYS A 100 13.19 -17.60 1.81
CA LYS A 100 13.43 -18.90 1.20
C LYS A 100 12.16 -19.47 0.57
N LEU A 101 11.00 -19.35 1.22
CA LEU A 101 9.71 -19.76 0.66
C LEU A 101 9.35 -18.96 -0.61
N MET A 102 9.60 -17.65 -0.62
CA MET A 102 9.46 -16.81 -1.81
C MET A 102 10.36 -17.28 -2.97
N ALA A 103 11.62 -17.61 -2.67
CA ALA A 103 12.56 -18.15 -3.64
C ALA A 103 12.13 -19.54 -4.16
N GLU A 104 11.57 -20.40 -3.29
CA GLU A 104 11.07 -21.72 -3.66
C GLU A 104 9.86 -21.66 -4.61
N MET A 105 9.05 -20.59 -4.54
CA MET A 105 8.01 -20.27 -5.53
C MET A 105 8.58 -19.70 -6.83
N GLY A 106 9.84 -19.25 -6.85
CA GLY A 106 10.48 -18.66 -8.02
C GLY A 106 10.31 -17.14 -8.14
N PHE A 107 10.00 -16.45 -7.03
CA PHE A 107 9.93 -14.98 -7.05
C PHE A 107 11.26 -14.40 -7.54
N ASN A 108 11.18 -13.39 -8.40
CA ASN A 108 12.33 -12.62 -8.88
C ASN A 108 12.28 -11.16 -8.43
N ILE A 109 11.19 -10.75 -7.77
CA ILE A 109 11.06 -9.46 -7.09
C ILE A 109 10.34 -9.65 -5.75
N TYR A 110 10.65 -8.82 -4.76
CA TYR A 110 9.88 -8.73 -3.52
C TYR A 110 9.68 -7.26 -3.15
N ARG A 111 8.41 -6.86 -3.02
CA ARG A 111 8.03 -5.54 -2.56
C ARG A 111 7.83 -5.55 -1.05
N PHE A 112 8.50 -4.65 -0.33
CA PHE A 112 8.29 -4.46 1.10
C PHE A 112 8.48 -2.98 1.47
N SER A 113 8.06 -2.59 2.66
CA SER A 113 8.40 -1.27 3.19
C SER A 113 9.53 -1.36 4.21
N ILE A 114 10.29 -0.27 4.31
CA ILE A 114 11.21 -0.05 5.42
C ILE A 114 10.44 0.78 6.43
N CYS A 115 10.33 0.28 7.66
CA CYS A 115 9.68 0.95 8.77
C CYS A 115 10.44 2.23 9.13
N TRP A 116 9.80 3.39 8.97
CA TRP A 116 10.46 4.67 9.21
C TRP A 116 11.01 4.76 10.64
N SER A 117 10.26 4.35 11.66
CA SER A 117 10.71 4.41 13.06
C SER A 117 11.79 3.39 13.43
N ARG A 118 12.11 2.41 12.56
CA ARG A 118 13.33 1.62 12.74
C ARG A 118 14.58 2.40 12.34
N ILE A 119 14.48 3.30 11.36
CA ILE A 119 15.61 4.10 10.88
C ILE A 119 15.72 5.42 11.64
N TYR A 120 14.60 6.09 11.90
CA TYR A 120 14.52 7.31 12.71
C TYR A 120 13.38 7.16 13.74
N PRO A 121 13.66 6.66 14.95
CA PRO A 121 12.65 6.38 15.98
C PRO A 121 11.66 7.50 16.30
N LEU A 122 12.11 8.75 16.29
CA LEU A 122 11.31 9.95 16.46
C LEU A 122 11.01 10.62 15.10
N GLY A 123 11.84 10.37 14.09
CA GLY A 123 11.68 10.89 12.73
C GLY A 123 12.45 12.18 12.48
N ASP A 124 12.89 12.86 13.54
CA ASP A 124 13.59 14.16 13.49
C ASP A 124 14.97 14.14 14.19
N GLU A 125 15.48 12.98 14.59
CA GLU A 125 16.83 12.84 15.14
C GLU A 125 17.90 13.15 14.09
N GLU A 126 19.10 13.58 14.50
CA GLU A 126 20.20 13.92 13.60
C GLU A 126 20.77 12.69 12.87
N GLU A 127 20.97 11.58 13.58
CA GLU A 127 21.59 10.35 13.05
C GLU A 127 20.58 9.20 13.03
N PRO A 128 20.67 8.28 12.06
CA PRO A 128 19.79 7.13 11.99
C PRO A 128 20.16 6.07 13.04
N ASN A 129 19.18 5.24 13.38
CA ASN A 129 19.36 4.07 14.22
C ASN A 129 20.08 2.94 13.46
N ILE A 130 21.30 2.62 13.93
CA ILE A 130 22.17 1.63 13.31
C ILE A 130 21.61 0.19 13.41
N GLU A 131 20.86 -0.14 14.46
CA GLU A 131 20.26 -1.47 14.61
C GLU A 131 19.15 -1.70 13.57
N GLY A 132 18.34 -0.68 13.30
CA GLY A 132 17.35 -0.72 12.21
C GLY A 132 18.02 -0.87 10.83
N ILE A 133 19.11 -0.12 10.58
CA ILE A 133 19.88 -0.27 9.34
C ILE A 133 20.44 -1.70 9.21
N ALA A 134 20.97 -2.26 10.29
CA ALA A 134 21.51 -3.61 10.30
C ALA A 134 20.44 -4.68 10.01
N PHE A 135 19.24 -4.53 10.57
CA PHE A 135 18.11 -5.43 10.28
C PHE A 135 17.80 -5.46 8.77
N TYR A 136 17.53 -4.30 8.15
CA TYR A 136 17.20 -4.27 6.72
C TYR A 136 18.38 -4.69 5.84
N ARG A 137 19.63 -4.38 6.23
CA ARG A 137 20.82 -4.89 5.53
C ARG A 137 20.81 -6.41 5.47
N ASN A 138 20.45 -7.09 6.57
CA ASN A 138 20.33 -8.55 6.59
C ASN A 138 19.20 -9.04 5.68
N VAL A 139 18.06 -8.35 5.62
CA VAL A 139 16.95 -8.67 4.70
C VAL A 139 17.41 -8.55 3.24
N PHE A 140 18.06 -7.44 2.87
CA PHE A 140 18.61 -7.26 1.51
C PHE A 140 19.67 -8.30 1.16
N GLU A 141 20.55 -8.64 2.09
CA GLU A 141 21.57 -9.68 1.90
C GLU A 141 20.92 -11.06 1.71
N GLU A 142 19.83 -11.36 2.41
CA GLU A 142 19.09 -12.60 2.24
C GLU A 142 18.39 -12.66 0.88
N LEU A 143 17.70 -11.58 0.46
CA LEU A 143 17.11 -11.49 -0.89
C LEU A 143 18.15 -11.69 -1.99
N LYS A 144 19.33 -11.07 -1.82
CA LYS A 144 20.45 -11.19 -2.77
C LYS A 144 20.96 -12.62 -2.91
N LYS A 145 20.95 -13.44 -1.84
CA LYS A 145 21.34 -14.87 -1.91
C LYS A 145 20.45 -15.66 -2.87
N TYR A 146 19.18 -15.27 -2.98
CA TYR A 146 18.19 -15.92 -3.82
C TYR A 146 17.93 -15.20 -5.15
N HIS A 147 18.70 -14.15 -5.47
CA HIS A 147 18.53 -13.33 -6.68
C HIS A 147 17.14 -12.69 -6.81
N ILE A 148 16.56 -12.29 -5.68
CA ILE A 148 15.28 -11.58 -5.63
C ILE A 148 15.56 -10.08 -5.64
N GLU A 149 15.06 -9.37 -6.64
CA GLU A 149 15.16 -7.92 -6.72
C GLU A 149 14.27 -7.27 -5.64
N PRO A 150 14.77 -6.35 -4.82
CA PRO A 150 13.93 -5.63 -3.89
C PRO A 150 13.20 -4.46 -4.58
N MET A 151 11.93 -4.26 -4.22
CA MET A 151 11.19 -3.03 -4.46
C MET A 151 10.77 -2.43 -3.12
N VAL A 152 11.31 -1.26 -2.77
CA VAL A 152 11.08 -0.66 -1.45
C VAL A 152 10.00 0.41 -1.52
N THR A 153 8.97 0.29 -0.70
CA THR A 153 8.06 1.41 -0.38
C THR A 153 8.66 2.20 0.78
N ILE A 154 8.95 3.48 0.57
CA ILE A 154 9.66 4.30 1.57
C ILE A 154 8.72 4.64 2.73
N CYS A 155 7.48 5.08 2.45
CA CYS A 155 6.46 5.34 3.45
C CYS A 155 5.19 4.54 3.12
N HIS A 156 4.84 3.58 3.98
CA HIS A 156 3.71 2.68 3.77
C HIS A 156 2.61 2.94 4.79
N ASP A 157 1.89 4.04 4.62
CA ASP A 157 0.76 4.45 5.48
C ASP A 157 1.12 4.54 6.97
N GLU A 158 2.39 4.76 7.30
CA GLU A 158 2.90 4.84 8.66
C GLU A 158 3.86 6.02 8.83
N MET A 159 4.00 6.47 10.08
CA MET A 159 5.07 7.40 10.44
C MET A 159 5.44 7.26 11.93
N PRO A 160 6.64 7.74 12.33
CA PRO A 160 6.99 7.87 13.73
C PRO A 160 5.94 8.69 14.48
N MET A 161 5.41 8.13 15.57
CA MET A 161 4.35 8.74 16.38
C MET A 161 4.75 10.13 16.88
N HIS A 162 6.03 10.35 17.15
CA HIS A 162 6.55 11.66 17.53
C HIS A 162 6.29 12.74 16.49
N LEU A 163 6.43 12.46 15.18
CA LEU A 163 6.13 13.42 14.13
C LEU A 163 4.64 13.77 14.09
N ALA A 164 3.76 12.77 14.26
CA ALA A 164 2.32 12.99 14.36
C ALA A 164 1.96 13.92 15.53
N LEU A 165 2.54 13.66 16.72
CA LEU A 165 2.22 14.43 17.92
C LEU A 165 2.84 15.84 17.95
N LYS A 166 4.08 15.99 17.46
CA LYS A 166 4.84 17.24 17.53
C LYS A 166 4.48 18.20 16.39
N TYR A 167 4.26 17.67 15.19
CA TYR A 167 4.09 18.45 13.97
C TYR A 167 2.71 18.30 13.34
N ASN A 168 1.76 17.58 13.96
CA ASN A 168 0.47 17.26 13.34
C ASN A 168 0.64 16.52 12.00
N GLY A 169 1.68 15.69 11.91
CA GLY A 169 1.97 14.87 10.75
C GLY A 169 2.15 15.67 9.46
N TRP A 170 1.64 15.14 8.36
CA TRP A 170 1.86 15.69 7.01
C TRP A 170 1.20 17.05 6.78
N ALA A 171 0.38 17.55 7.70
CA ALA A 171 -0.13 18.92 7.63
C ALA A 171 0.99 19.97 7.82
N ASP A 172 2.12 19.60 8.43
CA ASP A 172 3.27 20.48 8.62
C ASP A 172 4.36 20.21 7.57
N ARG A 173 4.87 21.29 6.99
CA ARG A 173 5.85 21.27 5.91
C ARG A 173 7.21 20.70 6.33
N HIS A 174 7.54 20.66 7.63
CA HIS A 174 8.77 20.05 8.15
C HIS A 174 8.89 18.56 7.79
N LEU A 175 7.77 17.85 7.65
CA LEU A 175 7.81 16.43 7.31
C LEU A 175 8.40 16.15 5.92
N ILE A 176 8.36 17.14 5.01
CA ILE A 176 9.04 17.04 3.71
C ILE A 176 10.53 16.77 3.92
N ASP A 177 11.17 17.54 4.80
CA ASP A 177 12.61 17.45 5.00
C ASP A 177 12.98 16.22 5.86
N ALA A 178 12.16 15.87 6.85
CA ALA A 178 12.31 14.62 7.61
C ALA A 178 12.25 13.38 6.71
N TYR A 179 11.26 13.32 5.81
CA TYR A 179 11.11 12.23 4.85
C TYR A 179 12.25 12.19 3.82
N VAL A 180 12.67 13.34 3.27
CA VAL A 180 13.76 13.38 2.29
C VAL A 180 15.09 12.94 2.91
N LYS A 181 15.35 13.31 4.17
CA LYS A 181 16.50 12.82 4.92
C LYS A 181 16.44 11.32 5.17
N TYR A 182 15.26 10.82 5.53
CA TYR A 182 15.02 9.39 5.67
C TYR A 182 15.32 8.65 4.36
N ALA A 183 14.73 9.09 3.24
CA ALA A 183 14.99 8.52 1.92
C ALA A 183 16.47 8.60 1.50
N GLU A 184 17.16 9.71 1.81
CA GLU A 184 18.60 9.82 1.55
C GLU A 184 19.41 8.75 2.28
N THR A 185 19.05 8.48 3.55
CA THR A 185 19.67 7.41 4.35
C THR A 185 19.47 6.06 3.67
N LEU A 186 18.26 5.77 3.18
CA LEU A 186 17.98 4.52 2.46
C LEU A 186 18.81 4.40 1.18
N PHE A 187 18.97 5.48 0.41
CA PHE A 187 19.80 5.44 -0.80
C PHE A 187 21.27 5.20 -0.49
N LYS A 188 21.80 5.82 0.57
CA LYS A 188 23.19 5.61 1.04
C LYS A 188 23.43 4.18 1.48
N GLU A 189 22.53 3.64 2.29
CA GLU A 189 22.72 2.34 2.94
C GLU A 189 22.34 1.15 2.04
N PHE A 190 21.31 1.31 1.21
CA PHE A 190 20.66 0.22 0.48
C PHE A 190 20.64 0.41 -1.05
N GLY A 191 21.11 1.55 -1.57
CA GLY A 191 21.10 1.84 -3.01
C GLY A 191 21.95 0.92 -3.89
N SER A 192 22.82 0.09 -3.29
CA SER A 192 23.54 -0.99 -4.00
C SER A 192 22.73 -2.28 -4.14
N TYR A 193 21.62 -2.41 -3.41
CA TYR A 193 20.72 -3.57 -3.42
C TYR A 193 19.42 -3.28 -4.15
N CYS A 194 18.92 -2.04 -4.08
CA CYS A 194 17.59 -1.68 -4.54
C CYS A 194 17.60 -0.53 -5.55
N HIS A 195 16.90 -0.74 -6.66
CA HIS A 195 16.71 0.27 -7.71
C HIS A 195 15.23 0.62 -7.94
N TYR A 196 14.28 -0.15 -7.41
CA TYR A 196 12.85 0.16 -7.50
C TYR A 196 12.33 0.73 -6.19
N TRP A 197 11.90 1.98 -6.23
CA TRP A 197 11.45 2.72 -5.05
C TRP A 197 10.04 3.23 -5.27
N LEU A 198 9.14 2.95 -4.32
CA LEU A 198 7.84 3.60 -4.24
C LEU A 198 7.91 4.66 -3.14
N THR A 199 7.50 5.89 -3.43
CA THR A 199 7.58 6.97 -2.44
C THR A 199 6.53 6.80 -1.35
N PHE A 200 5.26 6.85 -1.73
CA PHE A 200 4.13 6.70 -0.82
C PHE A 200 3.23 5.54 -1.24
N ASN A 201 2.81 4.72 -0.27
CA ASN A 201 1.74 3.75 -0.47
C ASN A 201 0.38 4.45 -0.60
N GLU A 202 -0.53 3.86 -1.39
CA GLU A 202 -1.93 4.26 -1.61
C GLU A 202 -2.23 5.76 -1.36
N ILE A 203 -1.45 6.66 -1.94
CA ILE A 203 -1.44 8.09 -1.55
C ILE A 203 -2.80 8.78 -1.79
N ASN A 204 -3.59 8.23 -2.69
CA ASN A 204 -4.96 8.68 -2.94
C ASN A 204 -5.94 8.24 -1.84
N ALA A 205 -5.65 7.19 -1.08
CA ALA A 205 -6.47 6.63 -0.01
C ALA A 205 -6.16 7.25 1.37
N VAL A 206 -4.92 7.65 1.64
CA VAL A 206 -4.50 8.12 2.97
C VAL A 206 -5.21 9.39 3.44
N ARG A 207 -5.52 9.45 4.74
CA ARG A 207 -6.05 10.61 5.47
C ARG A 207 -6.10 10.32 6.97
N GLY A 208 -6.11 11.37 7.79
CA GLY A 208 -6.30 11.26 9.24
C GLY A 208 -5.07 10.77 9.99
N PHE A 209 -5.28 10.40 11.26
CA PHE A 209 -4.18 10.28 12.22
C PHE A 209 -3.26 9.08 11.97
N GLY A 210 -3.78 7.92 11.59
CA GLY A 210 -2.97 6.72 11.36
C GLY A 210 -2.00 6.91 10.18
N PRO A 211 -2.53 7.08 8.94
CA PRO A 211 -1.68 7.22 7.76
C PRO A 211 -0.92 8.53 7.65
N CYS A 212 -1.55 9.66 8.04
CA CYS A 212 -0.99 10.98 7.79
C CYS A 212 -0.45 11.68 9.04
N GLY A 213 -0.69 11.15 10.24
CA GLY A 213 -0.40 11.83 11.51
C GLY A 213 -1.26 13.07 11.76
N THR A 214 -2.24 13.36 10.90
CA THR A 214 -3.07 14.57 11.00
C THR A 214 -4.21 14.34 11.98
N ARG A 215 -4.40 15.28 12.90
CA ARG A 215 -5.50 15.23 13.88
C ARG A 215 -6.87 15.48 13.24
N GLU A 216 -6.92 16.22 12.14
CA GLU A 216 -8.12 16.42 11.34
C GLU A 216 -8.09 15.57 10.06
N SER A 217 -9.28 15.18 9.58
CA SER A 217 -9.48 14.40 8.35
C SER A 217 -10.36 15.12 7.32
N ASP A 218 -10.57 16.43 7.50
CA ASP A 218 -11.34 17.26 6.57
C ASP A 218 -10.65 17.41 5.19
N GLY A 219 -11.39 17.95 4.23
CA GLY A 219 -10.92 18.13 2.86
C GLY A 219 -9.67 19.00 2.75
N TYR A 220 -9.61 20.15 3.43
CA TYR A 220 -8.45 21.03 3.34
C TYR A 220 -7.21 20.36 3.95
N THR A 221 -7.33 19.79 5.14
CA THR A 221 -6.22 19.12 5.83
C THR A 221 -5.67 17.94 5.03
N ARG A 222 -6.55 17.10 4.46
CA ARG A 222 -6.14 15.98 3.60
C ARG A 222 -5.31 16.47 2.42
N TYR A 223 -5.82 17.41 1.64
CA TYR A 223 -5.13 17.86 0.42
C TYR A 223 -3.90 18.73 0.70
N LEU A 224 -3.83 19.38 1.87
CA LEU A 224 -2.60 20.02 2.36
C LEU A 224 -1.52 18.98 2.65
N ALA A 225 -1.87 17.90 3.36
CA ALA A 225 -0.97 16.78 3.60
C ALA A 225 -0.51 16.12 2.29
N ASP A 226 -1.44 15.87 1.36
CA ASP A 226 -1.13 15.34 0.03
C ASP A 226 -0.17 16.24 -0.74
N HIS A 227 -0.35 17.57 -0.67
CA HIS A 227 0.58 18.52 -1.28
C HIS A 227 2.00 18.35 -0.74
N HIS A 228 2.18 18.28 0.59
CA HIS A 228 3.48 18.06 1.19
C HIS A 228 4.09 16.70 0.78
N MET A 229 3.28 15.64 0.74
CA MET A 229 3.72 14.32 0.25
C MET A 229 4.13 14.36 -1.24
N PHE A 230 3.43 15.11 -2.09
CA PHE A 230 3.85 15.28 -3.49
C PHE A 230 5.21 15.97 -3.62
N ILE A 231 5.44 17.02 -2.83
CA ILE A 231 6.74 17.72 -2.82
C ILE A 231 7.85 16.83 -2.26
N ALA A 232 7.58 16.08 -1.18
CA ALA A 232 8.51 15.13 -0.60
C ALA A 232 8.88 14.01 -1.58
N SER A 233 7.89 13.46 -2.29
CA SER A 233 8.07 12.48 -3.36
C SER A 233 8.96 13.04 -4.47
N ALA A 234 8.64 14.23 -4.99
CA ALA A 234 9.38 14.82 -6.10
C ALA A 234 10.82 15.19 -5.73
N LYS A 235 11.05 15.75 -4.53
CA LYS A 235 12.42 15.96 -3.99
C LYS A 235 13.19 14.64 -3.89
N THR A 236 12.53 13.58 -3.46
CA THR A 236 13.13 12.24 -3.31
C THR A 236 13.51 11.61 -4.64
N VAL A 237 12.68 11.77 -5.68
CA VAL A 237 13.01 11.35 -7.06
C VAL A 237 14.27 12.07 -7.55
N ILE A 238 14.30 13.41 -7.45
CA ILE A 238 15.44 14.24 -7.87
C ILE A 238 16.71 13.80 -7.13
N LEU A 239 16.62 13.56 -5.83
CA LEU A 239 17.73 13.10 -5.01
C LEU A 239 18.17 11.69 -5.39
N GLY A 240 17.23 10.76 -5.52
CA GLY A 240 17.49 9.37 -5.84
C GLY A 240 18.17 9.18 -7.19
N HIS A 241 17.80 9.96 -8.22
CA HIS A 241 18.49 9.95 -9.52
C HIS A 241 19.91 10.53 -9.44
N LYS A 242 20.18 11.47 -8.52
CA LYS A 242 21.55 11.96 -8.28
C LYS A 242 22.44 10.89 -7.62
N TYR A 243 21.87 10.10 -6.71
CA TYR A 243 22.57 8.96 -6.09
C TYR A 243 22.83 7.84 -7.09
N ASN A 244 21.81 7.49 -7.88
CA ASN A 244 21.93 6.49 -8.93
C ASN A 244 20.92 6.77 -10.06
N PRO A 245 21.35 7.09 -11.29
CA PRO A 245 20.45 7.37 -12.40
C PRO A 245 19.69 6.12 -12.90
N HIS A 246 20.05 4.92 -12.43
CA HIS A 246 19.30 3.70 -12.71
C HIS A 246 18.09 3.48 -11.78
N ASN A 247 17.98 4.26 -10.70
CA ASN A 247 16.82 4.19 -9.83
C ASN A 247 15.53 4.49 -10.62
N LYS A 248 14.48 3.73 -10.30
CA LYS A 248 13.14 3.85 -10.84
C LYS A 248 12.19 4.18 -9.70
N PHE A 249 11.53 5.32 -9.82
CA PHE A 249 10.58 5.81 -8.84
C PHE A 249 9.14 5.62 -9.31
N GLY A 250 8.35 4.99 -8.47
CA GLY A 250 6.89 4.99 -8.55
C GLY A 250 6.28 5.61 -7.29
N ALA A 251 4.97 5.69 -7.29
CA ALA A 251 4.15 5.76 -6.09
C ALA A 251 3.07 4.70 -6.25
N MET A 252 2.40 4.37 -5.16
CA MET A 252 1.32 3.40 -5.18
C MET A 252 -0.02 4.12 -5.13
N TYR A 253 -0.92 3.78 -6.05
CA TYR A 253 -2.30 4.28 -6.07
C TYR A 253 -3.30 3.15 -5.85
N ALA A 254 -4.25 3.37 -4.94
CA ALA A 254 -5.39 2.49 -4.76
C ALA A 254 -6.37 2.63 -5.94
N MET A 255 -6.32 1.72 -6.92
CA MET A 255 -7.07 1.88 -8.17
C MET A 255 -8.09 0.76 -8.38
N SER A 256 -9.35 1.05 -8.04
CA SER A 256 -10.50 0.27 -8.50
C SER A 256 -10.99 0.79 -9.86
N GLY A 257 -11.62 -0.06 -10.67
CA GLY A 257 -12.44 0.43 -11.78
C GLY A 257 -13.68 1.17 -11.24
N LEU A 258 -14.05 2.29 -11.85
CA LEU A 258 -15.27 3.03 -11.49
C LEU A 258 -16.16 3.13 -12.73
N TYR A 259 -17.16 2.27 -12.80
CA TYR A 259 -18.08 2.20 -13.93
C TYR A 259 -19.30 3.09 -13.72
N PRO A 260 -19.85 3.71 -14.78
CA PRO A 260 -21.16 4.32 -14.71
C PRO A 260 -22.21 3.21 -14.53
N ARG A 261 -23.16 3.40 -13.62
CA ARG A 261 -24.22 2.42 -13.32
C ARG A 261 -25.06 2.09 -14.54
N THR A 262 -25.33 3.09 -15.37
CA THR A 262 -26.05 2.97 -16.63
C THR A 262 -25.40 3.83 -17.71
N CYS A 263 -25.84 3.72 -18.96
CA CYS A 263 -25.41 4.60 -20.04
C CYS A 263 -26.09 5.99 -20.03
N LYS A 264 -26.84 6.34 -18.98
CA LYS A 264 -27.40 7.69 -18.83
C LYS A 264 -26.27 8.72 -18.87
N PRO A 265 -26.40 9.82 -19.64
CA PRO A 265 -25.36 10.84 -19.72
C PRO A 265 -24.92 11.38 -18.36
N GLU A 266 -25.83 11.47 -17.39
CA GLU A 266 -25.55 11.95 -16.04
C GLU A 266 -24.68 10.96 -15.25
N ASP A 267 -24.91 9.64 -15.40
CA ASP A 267 -24.09 8.60 -14.77
C ASP A 267 -22.69 8.56 -15.40
N MET A 268 -22.61 8.72 -16.73
CA MET A 268 -21.34 8.84 -17.46
C MET A 268 -20.52 10.04 -16.94
N LEU A 269 -21.16 11.20 -16.81
CA LEU A 269 -20.53 12.41 -16.30
C LEU A 269 -20.12 12.26 -14.84
N GLN A 270 -20.98 11.70 -13.98
CA GLN A 270 -20.66 11.40 -12.59
C GLN A 270 -19.39 10.54 -12.49
N SER A 271 -19.34 9.44 -13.25
CA SER A 271 -18.19 8.54 -13.26
C SER A 271 -16.92 9.26 -13.67
N GLN A 272 -16.97 10.10 -14.71
CA GLN A 272 -15.83 10.90 -15.14
C GLN A 272 -15.37 11.88 -14.06
N LEU A 273 -16.31 12.57 -13.40
CA LEU A 273 -16.01 13.57 -12.38
C LEU A 273 -15.44 12.94 -11.11
N ALA A 274 -16.04 11.88 -10.59
CA ALA A 274 -15.54 11.13 -9.44
C ALA A 274 -14.16 10.50 -9.73
N ARG A 275 -13.94 9.98 -10.95
CA ARG A 275 -12.64 9.43 -11.36
C ARG A 275 -11.51 10.46 -11.35
N ARG A 276 -11.81 11.76 -11.52
CA ARG A 276 -10.80 12.84 -11.42
C ARG A 276 -10.16 12.95 -10.05
N GLU A 277 -10.80 12.44 -8.99
CA GLU A 277 -10.18 12.41 -7.68
C GLU A 277 -8.94 11.49 -7.69
N ASN A 278 -8.98 10.34 -8.38
CA ASN A 278 -7.78 9.51 -8.58
C ASN A 278 -6.77 10.17 -9.53
N TRP A 279 -7.26 10.75 -10.62
CA TRP A 279 -6.38 11.43 -11.57
C TRP A 279 -5.66 12.63 -10.98
N TYR A 280 -6.21 13.28 -9.96
CA TYR A 280 -5.54 14.36 -9.25
C TYR A 280 -4.17 13.92 -8.72
N PHE A 281 -4.08 12.75 -8.08
CA PHE A 281 -2.82 12.22 -7.54
C PHE A 281 -1.89 11.78 -8.66
N ILE A 282 -2.39 10.94 -9.58
CA ILE A 282 -1.61 10.36 -10.67
C ILE A 282 -1.08 11.45 -11.60
N ASP A 283 -1.93 12.38 -12.07
CA ASP A 283 -1.49 13.47 -12.95
C ASP A 283 -0.45 14.37 -12.23
N THR A 284 -0.64 14.69 -10.95
CA THR A 284 0.28 15.57 -10.23
C THR A 284 1.68 14.96 -10.15
N MET A 285 1.79 13.67 -9.78
CA MET A 285 3.09 13.03 -9.56
C MET A 285 3.73 12.47 -10.84
N LEU A 286 2.95 12.01 -11.81
CA LEU A 286 3.47 11.45 -13.07
C LEU A 286 3.59 12.48 -14.19
N ARG A 287 2.85 13.60 -14.16
CA ARG A 287 2.99 14.70 -15.14
C ARG A 287 3.69 15.93 -14.56
N GLY A 288 3.83 16.01 -13.24
CA GLY A 288 4.60 17.05 -12.56
C GLY A 288 3.88 18.40 -12.43
N TYR A 289 2.55 18.41 -12.50
CA TYR A 289 1.75 19.62 -12.30
C TYR A 289 0.31 19.30 -11.87
N TYR A 290 -0.30 20.24 -11.15
CA TYR A 290 -1.74 20.19 -10.86
C TYR A 290 -2.55 20.46 -12.14
N HIS A 291 -3.34 19.49 -12.59
CA HIS A 291 -4.24 19.70 -13.72
C HIS A 291 -5.30 20.78 -13.38
N PRO A 292 -5.77 21.60 -14.35
CA PRO A 292 -6.81 22.62 -14.09
C PRO A 292 -8.08 22.17 -13.36
N TYR A 293 -8.46 20.87 -13.42
CA TYR A 293 -9.62 20.36 -12.69
C TYR A 293 -9.35 20.19 -11.19
N ALA A 294 -8.11 20.32 -10.72
CA ALA A 294 -7.75 20.30 -9.30
C ALA A 294 -8.63 21.25 -8.49
N LYS A 295 -8.93 22.45 -9.04
CA LYS A 295 -9.85 23.41 -8.43
C LYS A 295 -11.25 22.84 -8.19
N SER A 296 -11.77 22.02 -9.12
CA SER A 296 -13.07 21.36 -8.93
C SER A 296 -13.02 20.26 -7.87
N VAL A 297 -11.89 19.56 -7.75
CA VAL A 297 -11.68 18.57 -6.68
C VAL A 297 -11.65 19.28 -5.33
N TRP A 298 -10.89 20.37 -5.19
CA TRP A 298 -10.84 21.16 -3.96
C TRP A 298 -12.21 21.71 -3.57
N GLN A 299 -12.95 22.29 -4.52
CA GLN A 299 -14.29 22.81 -4.29
C GLN A 299 -15.25 21.72 -3.83
N HIS A 300 -15.17 20.51 -4.42
CA HIS A 300 -15.96 19.37 -3.98
C HIS A 300 -15.68 19.00 -2.52
N HIS A 301 -14.43 19.12 -2.09
CA HIS A 301 -13.99 18.87 -0.72
C HIS A 301 -14.02 20.09 0.21
N GLY A 302 -14.72 21.16 -0.18
CA GLY A 302 -15.06 22.27 0.71
C GLY A 302 -14.02 23.40 0.83
N PHE A 303 -13.01 23.46 -0.04
CA PHE A 303 -12.01 24.54 -0.05
C PHE A 303 -11.67 24.99 -1.47
N THR A 304 -10.99 26.12 -1.63
CA THR A 304 -10.82 26.76 -2.95
C THR A 304 -9.38 26.81 -3.47
N SER A 305 -8.39 26.71 -2.59
CA SER A 305 -6.96 26.77 -2.95
C SER A 305 -6.06 26.20 -1.87
N LEU A 306 -4.87 25.75 -2.27
CA LEU A 306 -3.70 25.52 -1.43
C LEU A 306 -2.64 26.58 -1.73
N GLU A 307 -1.77 26.85 -0.77
CA GLU A 307 -0.55 27.62 -1.01
C GLU A 307 0.46 26.73 -1.74
N ILE A 308 0.70 27.02 -3.02
CA ILE A 308 1.63 26.28 -3.86
C ILE A 308 2.63 27.28 -4.42
N SER A 309 3.87 27.25 -3.90
CA SER A 309 4.91 28.19 -4.32
C SER A 309 5.41 27.91 -5.75
N GLU A 310 6.11 28.87 -6.36
CA GLU A 310 6.77 28.64 -7.66
C GLU A 310 7.84 27.54 -7.57
N GLU A 311 8.51 27.44 -6.42
CA GLU A 311 9.49 26.40 -6.15
C GLU A 311 8.82 25.02 -6.05
N ASP A 312 7.67 24.92 -5.40
CA ASP A 312 6.90 23.67 -5.36
C ASP A 312 6.52 23.20 -6.76
N GLN A 313 6.05 24.12 -7.61
CA GLN A 313 5.74 23.79 -9.00
C GLN A 313 6.97 23.33 -9.78
N LYS A 314 8.14 23.93 -9.52
CA LYS A 314 9.39 23.51 -10.14
C LYS A 314 9.80 22.11 -9.68
N ILE A 315 9.74 21.85 -8.37
CA ILE A 315 10.04 20.56 -7.78
C ILE A 315 9.15 19.46 -8.39
N LEU A 316 7.84 19.68 -8.50
CA LEU A 316 6.92 18.72 -9.12
C LEU A 316 7.27 18.41 -10.57
N ARG A 317 7.60 19.45 -11.37
CA ARG A 317 7.99 19.25 -12.78
C ARG A 317 9.26 18.43 -12.93
N ASP A 318 10.24 18.69 -12.07
CA ASP A 318 11.57 18.08 -12.15
C ASP A 318 11.60 16.68 -11.51
N GLY A 319 10.74 16.41 -10.54
CA GLY A 319 10.69 15.16 -9.76
C GLY A 319 9.52 14.25 -10.13
N GLN A 320 9.23 14.09 -11.41
CA GLN A 320 8.17 13.20 -11.87
C GLN A 320 8.54 11.73 -11.63
N LEU A 321 7.55 10.92 -11.28
CA LEU A 321 7.72 9.47 -11.19
C LEU A 321 8.07 8.85 -12.55
N ASP A 322 8.86 7.78 -12.54
CA ASP A 322 9.32 7.04 -13.71
C ASP A 322 8.28 6.05 -14.23
N PHE A 323 7.47 5.46 -13.34
CA PHE A 323 6.42 4.50 -13.69
C PHE A 323 5.19 4.66 -12.79
N CYS A 324 4.04 4.21 -13.27
CA CYS A 324 2.81 4.16 -12.48
C CYS A 324 2.67 2.79 -11.82
N SER A 325 2.38 2.74 -10.52
CA SER A 325 2.06 1.49 -9.86
C SER A 325 0.79 1.58 -9.04
N PHE A 326 0.05 0.50 -8.96
CA PHE A 326 -1.27 0.51 -8.32
C PHE A 326 -1.63 -0.83 -7.68
N SER A 327 -2.51 -0.77 -6.69
CA SER A 327 -3.28 -1.93 -6.24
C SER A 327 -4.54 -2.10 -7.07
N TYR A 328 -4.92 -3.35 -7.30
CA TYR A 328 -6.20 -3.71 -7.88
C TYR A 328 -6.84 -4.86 -7.13
N TYR A 329 -8.07 -4.67 -6.68
CA TYR A 329 -8.82 -5.71 -5.97
C TYR A 329 -10.25 -5.90 -6.48
N ARG A 330 -10.88 -4.83 -7.00
CA ARG A 330 -12.31 -4.78 -7.32
C ARG A 330 -12.63 -3.67 -8.31
N THR A 331 -13.87 -3.67 -8.80
CA THR A 331 -14.51 -2.51 -9.41
C THR A 331 -15.76 -2.09 -8.66
N ASN A 332 -16.14 -0.83 -8.83
CA ASN A 332 -17.33 -0.22 -8.26
C ASN A 332 -18.16 0.43 -9.37
N THR A 333 -19.38 0.81 -9.04
CA THR A 333 -20.25 1.60 -9.92
C THR A 333 -20.61 2.94 -9.28
N THR A 334 -20.97 3.93 -10.09
CA THR A 334 -21.54 5.21 -9.62
C THR A 334 -22.63 5.70 -10.56
N GLN A 335 -23.58 6.46 -10.01
CA GLN A 335 -24.68 7.10 -10.72
C GLN A 335 -24.84 8.54 -10.24
N ALA A 336 -25.54 9.36 -11.04
CA ALA A 336 -25.76 10.76 -10.72
C ALA A 336 -26.36 10.96 -9.32
N GLY A 337 -25.73 11.82 -8.52
CA GLY A 337 -26.13 12.10 -7.13
C GLY A 337 -25.40 11.29 -6.07
N ASP A 338 -24.62 10.27 -6.45
CA ASP A 338 -23.73 9.58 -5.52
C ASP A 338 -22.62 10.52 -5.02
N ALA A 339 -22.17 10.30 -3.79
CA ALA A 339 -20.96 10.94 -3.26
C ALA A 339 -19.71 10.46 -4.02
N TRP A 340 -18.70 11.33 -4.14
CA TRP A 340 -17.41 10.89 -4.67
C TRP A 340 -16.68 10.07 -3.62
N PHE A 341 -16.07 8.99 -4.09
CA PHE A 341 -15.25 8.13 -3.24
C PHE A 341 -14.20 7.43 -4.10
N ASN A 342 -12.99 7.98 -4.13
CA ASN A 342 -11.94 7.56 -5.05
C ASN A 342 -11.49 6.09 -4.92
N VAL A 343 -11.75 5.44 -3.80
CA VAL A 343 -11.38 4.05 -3.50
C VAL A 343 -12.58 3.11 -3.34
N GLY A 344 -13.78 3.58 -3.71
CA GLY A 344 -14.99 2.77 -3.63
C GLY A 344 -16.09 3.26 -4.56
N GLY A 345 -17.32 3.03 -4.15
CA GLY A 345 -18.52 3.31 -4.91
C GLY A 345 -19.59 2.28 -4.54
N ASN A 346 -20.59 2.17 -5.40
CA ASN A 346 -21.71 1.25 -5.18
C ASN A 346 -21.45 -0.12 -5.82
N ASP A 347 -22.14 -1.14 -5.31
CA ASP A 347 -22.06 -2.51 -5.80
C ASP A 347 -22.43 -2.66 -7.28
N ASN A 348 -21.69 -3.48 -7.99
CA ASN A 348 -22.05 -3.93 -9.33
C ASN A 348 -22.89 -5.23 -9.26
N PRO A 349 -24.16 -5.24 -9.70
CA PRO A 349 -25.05 -6.39 -9.54
C PRO A 349 -24.68 -7.58 -10.45
N TYR A 350 -23.72 -7.41 -11.36
CA TYR A 350 -23.25 -8.45 -12.27
C TYR A 350 -22.04 -9.22 -11.74
N LEU A 351 -21.46 -8.80 -10.60
CA LEU A 351 -20.25 -9.41 -10.05
C LEU A 351 -20.57 -10.30 -8.86
N GLU A 352 -19.89 -11.43 -8.79
CA GLU A 352 -19.76 -12.20 -7.55
C GLU A 352 -18.93 -11.41 -6.53
N LYS A 353 -19.09 -11.74 -5.25
CA LYS A 353 -18.41 -11.04 -4.15
C LYS A 353 -17.55 -12.00 -3.34
N THR A 354 -16.40 -11.49 -2.89
CA THR A 354 -15.60 -12.13 -1.84
C THR A 354 -16.35 -12.16 -0.50
N PRO A 355 -15.90 -12.93 0.50
CA PRO A 355 -16.52 -12.93 1.83
C PRO A 355 -16.54 -11.56 2.54
N TRP A 356 -15.62 -10.66 2.19
CA TRP A 356 -15.61 -9.25 2.66
C TRP A 356 -16.40 -8.29 1.76
N GLY A 357 -17.25 -8.82 0.87
CA GLY A 357 -18.18 -8.04 0.05
C GLY A 357 -17.58 -7.36 -1.18
N TRP A 358 -16.31 -7.61 -1.51
CA TRP A 358 -15.66 -6.97 -2.66
C TRP A 358 -16.01 -7.70 -3.95
N GLY A 359 -16.47 -6.95 -4.96
CA GLY A 359 -16.81 -7.49 -6.28
C GLY A 359 -15.59 -8.05 -7.01
N VAL A 360 -15.68 -9.28 -7.50
CA VAL A 360 -14.63 -9.97 -8.25
C VAL A 360 -14.76 -9.62 -9.73
N ASP A 361 -13.86 -8.80 -10.25
CA ASP A 361 -13.87 -8.34 -11.65
C ASP A 361 -12.46 -8.44 -12.27
N PRO A 362 -12.08 -9.57 -12.87
CA PRO A 362 -10.80 -9.70 -13.55
C PRO A 362 -10.70 -8.79 -14.78
N LEU A 363 -11.78 -8.57 -15.51
CA LEU A 363 -11.76 -7.69 -16.69
C LEU A 363 -11.53 -6.23 -16.31
N GLY A 364 -11.96 -5.82 -15.12
CA GLY A 364 -11.66 -4.50 -14.59
C GLY A 364 -10.16 -4.24 -14.39
N LEU A 365 -9.33 -5.27 -14.15
CA LEU A 365 -7.87 -5.10 -14.11
C LEU A 365 -7.35 -4.71 -15.49
N ARG A 366 -7.79 -5.41 -16.55
CA ARG A 366 -7.46 -5.06 -17.94
C ARG A 366 -7.94 -3.65 -18.29
N TYR A 367 -9.14 -3.28 -17.87
CA TYR A 367 -9.69 -1.93 -18.06
C TYR A 367 -8.81 -0.87 -17.40
N VAL A 368 -8.47 -1.02 -16.11
CA VAL A 368 -7.65 -0.05 -15.37
C VAL A 368 -6.23 0.05 -15.93
N LEU A 369 -5.63 -1.07 -16.34
CA LEU A 369 -4.32 -1.08 -17.01
C LEU A 369 -4.32 -0.21 -18.27
N ASN A 370 -5.31 -0.40 -19.14
CA ASN A 370 -5.47 0.42 -20.35
C ASN A 370 -5.74 1.89 -19.99
N GLU A 371 -6.66 2.14 -19.05
CA GLU A 371 -7.05 3.50 -18.65
C GLU A 371 -5.85 4.32 -18.14
N ILE A 372 -4.99 3.71 -17.32
CA ILE A 372 -3.76 4.34 -16.82
C ILE A 372 -2.77 4.54 -17.97
N TYR A 373 -2.51 3.49 -18.75
CA TYR A 373 -1.47 3.53 -19.78
C TYR A 373 -1.82 4.51 -20.89
N ASP A 374 -3.04 4.49 -21.43
CA ASP A 374 -3.52 5.42 -22.46
C ASP A 374 -3.41 6.88 -22.01
N ARG A 375 -3.59 7.14 -20.72
CA ARG A 375 -3.54 8.50 -20.16
C ARG A 375 -2.12 8.98 -19.90
N ILE A 376 -1.27 8.14 -19.31
CA ILE A 376 0.02 8.54 -18.74
C ILE A 376 1.19 8.19 -19.65
N GLN A 377 1.10 7.12 -20.44
CA GLN A 377 2.14 6.65 -21.36
C GLN A 377 3.51 6.50 -20.67
N LYS A 378 3.49 6.01 -19.43
CA LYS A 378 4.66 5.54 -18.67
C LYS A 378 4.47 4.05 -18.35
N PRO A 379 5.56 3.29 -18.11
CA PRO A 379 5.47 1.89 -17.71
C PRO A 379 4.56 1.72 -16.48
N VAL A 380 3.96 0.55 -16.37
CA VAL A 380 2.98 0.23 -15.33
C VAL A 380 3.44 -1.00 -14.52
N PHE A 381 3.13 -1.05 -13.23
CA PHE A 381 3.37 -2.21 -12.38
C PHE A 381 2.15 -2.47 -11.49
N VAL A 382 1.63 -3.71 -11.48
CA VAL A 382 0.58 -4.12 -10.53
C VAL A 382 1.25 -4.53 -9.23
N VAL A 383 1.35 -3.61 -8.27
CA VAL A 383 2.13 -3.84 -7.04
C VAL A 383 1.32 -4.47 -5.92
N GLU A 384 0.00 -4.56 -6.08
CA GLU A 384 -0.87 -5.38 -5.24
C GLU A 384 -2.07 -5.90 -6.01
N ASN A 385 -2.42 -7.14 -5.71
CA ASN A 385 -3.67 -7.78 -6.05
C ASN A 385 -3.79 -9.04 -5.19
N GLY A 386 -5.00 -9.45 -4.87
CA GLY A 386 -5.23 -10.66 -4.09
C GLY A 386 -6.66 -10.79 -3.62
N MET A 387 -6.97 -11.94 -3.02
CA MET A 387 -8.29 -12.23 -2.48
C MET A 387 -8.17 -12.59 -1.00
N GLY A 388 -8.69 -11.70 -0.14
CA GLY A 388 -8.89 -11.99 1.27
C GLY A 388 -10.02 -13.01 1.42
N ALA A 389 -9.71 -14.16 1.99
CA ALA A 389 -10.66 -15.24 2.21
C ALA A 389 -10.39 -15.93 3.55
N ILE A 390 -11.36 -16.69 4.03
CA ILE A 390 -11.18 -17.56 5.19
C ILE A 390 -10.55 -18.86 4.68
N ASP A 391 -9.43 -19.27 5.26
CA ASP A 391 -8.82 -20.57 5.00
C ASP A 391 -9.20 -21.56 6.10
N GLU A 392 -9.41 -22.81 5.72
CA GLU A 392 -9.71 -23.93 6.64
C GLU A 392 -8.62 -24.99 6.48
N PRO A 393 -7.58 -25.00 7.34
CA PRO A 393 -6.55 -26.03 7.29
C PRO A 393 -7.11 -27.41 7.72
N ASP A 394 -6.63 -28.47 7.06
CA ASP A 394 -6.93 -29.84 7.44
C ASP A 394 -6.10 -30.32 8.66
N GLU A 395 -6.24 -31.60 9.02
CA GLU A 395 -5.51 -32.21 10.14
C GLU A 395 -3.97 -32.22 9.99
N ASN A 396 -3.45 -31.88 8.81
CA ASN A 396 -2.02 -31.78 8.48
C ASN A 396 -1.55 -30.33 8.22
N ASP A 397 -2.34 -29.33 8.62
CA ASP A 397 -2.11 -27.89 8.35
C ASP A 397 -2.18 -27.51 6.86
N TYR A 398 -2.70 -28.39 5.99
CA TYR A 398 -2.79 -28.11 4.56
C TYR A 398 -4.07 -27.34 4.23
N VAL A 399 -3.94 -26.30 3.40
CA VAL A 399 -5.08 -25.47 2.95
C VAL A 399 -5.32 -25.67 1.45
N GLU A 400 -6.52 -26.13 1.13
CA GLU A 400 -7.03 -26.30 -0.24
C GLU A 400 -7.73 -25.01 -0.71
N ASP A 401 -6.97 -24.03 -1.19
CA ASP A 401 -7.47 -22.68 -1.52
C ASP A 401 -7.77 -22.44 -3.01
N ASP A 402 -8.59 -23.32 -3.59
CA ASP A 402 -8.99 -23.25 -5.01
C ASP A 402 -9.68 -21.92 -5.40
N TYR A 403 -10.42 -21.30 -4.46
CA TYR A 403 -11.03 -19.99 -4.68
C TYR A 403 -9.99 -18.91 -4.98
N ARG A 404 -8.82 -18.96 -4.33
CA ARG A 404 -7.73 -18.00 -4.50
C ARG A 404 -7.01 -18.25 -5.82
N ILE A 405 -6.77 -19.52 -6.15
CA ILE A 405 -6.22 -19.93 -7.45
C ILE A 405 -7.12 -19.43 -8.59
N GLN A 406 -8.44 -19.64 -8.50
CA GLN A 406 -9.38 -19.21 -9.53
C GLN A 406 -9.36 -17.68 -9.69
N TYR A 407 -9.42 -16.94 -8.59
CA TYR A 407 -9.33 -15.47 -8.59
C TYR A 407 -8.06 -14.99 -9.32
N LEU A 408 -6.89 -15.49 -8.93
CA LEU A 408 -5.62 -15.05 -9.49
C LEU A 408 -5.46 -15.48 -10.95
N ASN A 409 -5.87 -16.70 -11.31
CA ASN A 409 -5.84 -17.19 -12.69
C ASN A 409 -6.61 -16.25 -13.63
N ASP A 410 -7.81 -15.84 -13.24
CA ASP A 410 -8.65 -14.99 -14.07
C ASP A 410 -8.09 -13.57 -14.21
N HIS A 411 -7.54 -13.01 -13.12
CA HIS A 411 -6.88 -11.70 -13.16
C HIS A 411 -5.59 -11.74 -14.00
N PHE A 412 -4.80 -12.80 -13.91
CA PHE A 412 -3.61 -12.97 -14.73
C PHE A 412 -3.94 -13.12 -16.21
N LYS A 413 -5.04 -13.77 -16.58
CA LYS A 413 -5.50 -13.82 -17.98
C LYS A 413 -5.84 -12.42 -18.49
N ALA A 414 -6.60 -11.65 -17.71
CA ALA A 414 -6.96 -10.29 -18.08
C ALA A 414 -5.73 -9.37 -18.20
N MET A 415 -4.78 -9.47 -17.26
CA MET A 415 -3.52 -8.73 -17.29
C MET A 415 -2.63 -9.13 -18.48
N ARG A 416 -2.52 -10.43 -18.76
CA ARG A 416 -1.79 -10.94 -19.93
C ARG A 416 -2.39 -10.39 -21.21
N ASP A 417 -3.71 -10.33 -21.31
CA ASP A 417 -4.37 -9.78 -22.50
C ASP A 417 -4.14 -8.26 -22.62
N ALA A 418 -4.15 -7.49 -21.51
CA ALA A 418 -3.74 -6.08 -21.54
C ALA A 418 -2.33 -5.89 -22.13
N ILE A 419 -1.39 -6.76 -21.75
CA ILE A 419 0.00 -6.66 -22.20
C ILE A 419 0.15 -7.13 -23.66
N THR A 420 -0.40 -8.31 -23.98
CA THR A 420 -0.10 -9.02 -25.24
C THR A 420 -1.04 -8.69 -26.39
N ILE A 421 -2.26 -8.23 -26.08
CA ILE A 421 -3.26 -7.84 -27.08
C ILE A 421 -3.36 -6.31 -27.17
N ASP A 422 -3.48 -5.64 -26.02
CA ASP A 422 -3.72 -4.19 -26.00
C ASP A 422 -2.43 -3.36 -26.07
N GLY A 423 -1.28 -3.96 -25.71
CA GLY A 423 0.03 -3.32 -25.78
C GLY A 423 0.38 -2.45 -24.58
N VAL A 424 -0.24 -2.69 -23.42
CA VAL A 424 0.13 -2.03 -22.17
C VAL A 424 1.54 -2.44 -21.73
N ASP A 425 2.41 -1.45 -21.49
CA ASP A 425 3.76 -1.68 -20.95
C ASP A 425 3.70 -1.95 -19.44
N CYS A 426 3.14 -3.10 -19.07
CA CYS A 426 3.15 -3.60 -17.70
C CYS A 426 4.29 -4.61 -17.55
N PHE A 427 5.25 -4.32 -16.68
CA PHE A 427 6.51 -5.06 -16.59
C PHE A 427 6.64 -5.96 -15.36
N GLY A 428 5.62 -6.00 -14.50
CA GLY A 428 5.62 -6.89 -13.34
C GLY A 428 4.32 -6.94 -12.55
N TYR A 429 4.29 -7.92 -11.65
CA TYR A 429 3.21 -8.20 -10.72
C TYR A 429 3.77 -8.62 -9.35
N THR A 430 3.23 -8.03 -8.28
CA THR A 430 3.43 -8.52 -6.92
C THR A 430 2.09 -8.77 -6.25
N MET A 431 1.85 -10.02 -5.82
CA MET A 431 0.68 -10.37 -5.03
C MET A 431 0.73 -9.66 -3.68
N TRP A 432 -0.38 -9.09 -3.23
CA TRP A 432 -0.47 -8.64 -1.85
C TRP A 432 -0.41 -9.82 -0.89
N ALA A 433 0.43 -9.71 0.14
CA ALA A 433 0.56 -10.66 1.23
C ALA A 433 0.81 -12.10 0.72
N PRO A 434 1.95 -12.39 0.04
CA PRO A 434 2.25 -13.73 -0.48
C PRO A 434 2.40 -14.78 0.61
N ILE A 435 2.66 -14.34 1.85
CA ILE A 435 2.62 -15.10 3.08
C ILE A 435 1.60 -14.40 3.97
N ASP A 436 0.77 -15.17 4.69
CA ASP A 436 -0.26 -14.58 5.53
C ASP A 436 0.30 -13.56 6.51
N LEU A 437 -0.42 -12.46 6.67
CA LEU A 437 -0.07 -11.31 7.51
C LEU A 437 -1.34 -10.70 8.09
N VAL A 438 -1.17 -9.75 9.01
CA VAL A 438 -2.30 -9.03 9.63
C VAL A 438 -2.95 -8.13 8.59
N SER A 439 -4.25 -8.29 8.33
CA SER A 439 -4.95 -7.48 7.34
C SER A 439 -5.10 -6.01 7.75
N LEU A 440 -5.02 -5.09 6.78
CA LEU A 440 -5.05 -3.65 7.05
C LEU A 440 -6.42 -3.18 7.59
N SER A 441 -7.49 -3.50 6.84
CA SER A 441 -8.83 -2.95 7.06
C SER A 441 -9.43 -3.29 8.42
N THR A 442 -9.07 -4.45 8.96
CA THR A 442 -9.72 -5.03 10.14
C THR A 442 -8.73 -5.56 11.17
N GLY A 443 -7.43 -5.64 10.88
CA GLY A 443 -6.45 -6.17 11.84
C GLY A 443 -6.59 -7.69 12.04
N GLU A 444 -7.32 -8.37 11.15
CA GLU A 444 -7.61 -9.80 11.25
C GLU A 444 -6.51 -10.63 10.58
N MET A 445 -6.17 -11.77 11.18
CA MET A 445 -5.47 -12.88 10.53
C MET A 445 -6.42 -13.77 9.75
N LYS A 446 -7.69 -13.87 10.16
CA LYS A 446 -8.72 -14.68 9.50
C LYS A 446 -8.96 -14.25 8.05
N LYS A 447 -8.67 -12.99 7.71
CA LYS A 447 -8.68 -12.47 6.34
C LYS A 447 -7.35 -12.78 5.65
N ARG A 448 -7.21 -14.02 5.16
CA ARG A 448 -5.95 -14.54 4.61
C ARG A 448 -5.81 -14.28 3.13
N TYR A 449 -4.59 -14.02 2.71
CA TYR A 449 -4.23 -13.75 1.32
C TYR A 449 -3.18 -14.70 0.79
N GLY A 450 -2.28 -15.21 1.63
CA GLY A 450 -1.01 -15.75 1.16
C GLY A 450 -1.10 -17.10 0.49
N PHE A 451 -0.04 -17.39 -0.24
CA PHE A 451 0.33 -18.73 -0.71
C PHE A 451 0.86 -19.60 0.43
N VAL A 452 1.32 -18.98 1.51
CA VAL A 452 1.83 -19.65 2.72
C VAL A 452 0.92 -19.28 3.89
N TYR A 453 0.43 -20.30 4.58
CA TYR A 453 -0.36 -20.17 5.80
C TYR A 453 0.56 -19.85 6.97
N VAL A 454 0.15 -18.93 7.84
CA VAL A 454 0.79 -18.69 9.14
C VAL A 454 -0.18 -19.10 10.25
N ASP A 455 0.25 -20.02 11.10
CA ASP A 455 -0.51 -20.47 12.28
C ASP A 455 -0.57 -19.37 13.34
N MET A 456 -1.59 -18.52 13.22
CA MET A 456 -1.94 -17.44 14.14
C MET A 456 -3.42 -17.07 13.98
N ASP A 457 -4.12 -16.88 15.09
CA ASP A 457 -5.50 -16.38 15.14
C ASP A 457 -5.57 -14.84 15.19
N ASP A 458 -6.79 -14.29 15.20
CA ASP A 458 -7.03 -12.83 15.23
C ASP A 458 -6.56 -12.15 16.54
N LYS A 459 -6.19 -12.93 17.56
CA LYS A 459 -5.70 -12.46 18.86
C LYS A 459 -4.23 -12.77 19.09
N GLY A 460 -3.50 -13.18 18.04
CA GLY A 460 -2.07 -13.43 18.10
C GLY A 460 -1.68 -14.79 18.70
N HIS A 461 -2.64 -15.68 18.95
CA HIS A 461 -2.33 -17.03 19.43
C HIS A 461 -2.03 -17.96 18.26
N GLY A 462 -0.94 -18.73 18.37
CA GLY A 462 -0.55 -19.73 17.39
C GLY A 462 0.96 -19.99 17.48
N THR A 463 1.45 -20.96 16.71
CA THR A 463 2.88 -21.30 16.69
C THR A 463 3.71 -20.42 15.76
N LEU A 464 3.05 -19.58 14.94
CA LEU A 464 3.65 -18.82 13.84
C LEU A 464 4.30 -19.70 12.76
N LYS A 465 4.05 -21.00 12.76
CA LYS A 465 4.58 -21.92 11.74
C LYS A 465 4.06 -21.53 10.35
N ARG A 466 4.96 -21.56 9.36
CA ARG A 466 4.65 -21.36 7.95
C ARG A 466 4.40 -22.70 7.25
N THR A 467 3.27 -22.81 6.55
CA THR A 467 2.91 -24.00 5.76
C THR A 467 2.46 -23.62 4.35
N PRO A 468 3.11 -24.12 3.28
CA PRO A 468 2.64 -23.90 1.90
C PRO A 468 1.21 -24.39 1.67
N LYS A 469 0.35 -23.54 1.09
CA LYS A 469 -1.03 -23.88 0.67
C LYS A 469 -1.01 -24.53 -0.72
N LYS A 470 -2.17 -24.97 -1.24
CA LYS A 470 -2.27 -25.43 -2.64
C LYS A 470 -1.80 -24.36 -3.63
N SER A 471 -2.20 -23.13 -3.41
CA SER A 471 -1.87 -21.98 -4.26
C SER A 471 -0.38 -21.70 -4.36
N PHE A 472 0.45 -22.10 -3.38
CA PHE A 472 1.91 -22.03 -3.46
C PHE A 472 2.46 -22.80 -4.67
N TYR A 473 2.08 -24.07 -4.79
CA TYR A 473 2.54 -24.94 -5.86
C TYR A 473 1.96 -24.53 -7.21
N TRP A 474 0.73 -24.03 -7.22
CA TRP A 474 0.12 -23.44 -8.41
C TRP A 474 0.91 -22.20 -8.88
N MET A 475 1.17 -21.24 -7.99
CA MET A 475 1.88 -20.01 -8.36
C MET A 475 3.29 -20.31 -8.84
N LYS A 476 3.99 -21.23 -8.17
CA LYS A 476 5.30 -21.73 -8.63
C LYS A 476 5.26 -22.19 -10.08
N HIS A 477 4.27 -23.02 -10.42
CA HIS A 477 4.11 -23.51 -11.79
C HIS A 477 3.79 -22.39 -12.79
N ILE A 478 2.97 -21.40 -12.41
CA ILE A 478 2.69 -20.23 -13.25
C ILE A 478 3.96 -19.42 -13.52
N ILE A 479 4.82 -19.24 -12.52
CA ILE A 479 6.09 -18.51 -12.69
C ILE A 479 7.06 -19.31 -13.58
N GLU A 480 7.22 -20.61 -13.35
CA GLU A 480 8.08 -21.50 -14.14
C GLU A 480 7.68 -21.52 -15.63
N THR A 481 6.39 -21.41 -15.91
CA THR A 481 5.83 -21.36 -17.27
C THR A 481 5.69 -19.94 -17.82
N ASN A 482 6.07 -18.93 -17.03
CA ASN A 482 5.86 -17.51 -17.32
C ASN A 482 4.42 -17.22 -17.80
N GLY A 483 3.43 -17.87 -17.17
CA GLY A 483 2.00 -17.73 -17.44
C GLY A 483 1.47 -18.41 -18.72
N THR A 484 2.25 -19.27 -19.41
CA THR A 484 1.72 -19.99 -20.58
C THR A 484 0.63 -21.01 -20.23
N ASP A 485 0.65 -21.51 -19.00
CA ASP A 485 -0.23 -22.58 -18.52
C ASP A 485 -1.43 -22.05 -17.71
N LEU A 486 -1.67 -20.73 -17.75
CA LEU A 486 -2.92 -20.13 -17.28
C LEU A 486 -4.10 -20.73 -18.05
N LYS A 487 -5.13 -21.19 -17.33
CA LYS A 487 -6.28 -21.92 -17.87
C LYS A 487 -7.44 -21.01 -18.21
#